data_AF-A0A554WDN3-F1
#
_entry.id   AF-A0A554WDN3-F1
#
_cell.length_a   1.000
_cell.length_b   1.000
_cell.length_c   1.000
_cell.angle_alpha   90.00
_cell.angle_beta   90.00
_cell.angle_gamma   90.00
#
_symmetry.space_group_name_H-M   'P 1'
#
loop_
_entity.id
_entity.type
_entity.pdbx_description
1 polymer ?
#
loop_
_entity_poly.entity_id
_entity_poly.type
_entity_poly.pdbx_seq_one_letter_code
_entity_poly.pdbx_strand_id
1 'polypeptide(L)'
;MDLIGLYPTWLDTSVGSGWIVGIIATAHVLFSHTSVAAAIFFAWLVNHAYRTNQPGLLEFVRRYGMFLLVFSYVLGSITGPGIWYSTTVASPRGISALIHSFVWMWATEWVFFVIEVAGVYMLVYLVGKVDVRTHTRIAVIFGLTSYTTMLIIVGILSFMMWPGRPEWAETGGVLNAFYGGNTFAHLGMRTAFMFTIMAVVGGIVAARFEDAELKRRVARTLSVVGIVSALAGVAMLQWYLSTLPETAAIVLENRLPERFPVMLAVAVGGTVLYFALTWAQPRLLMPGLAAAMTVAILVVGLWPEEVARESVRKPWVAGQYVYSNQVVGRDVPGMGVKSEIPKLEAHGWLATHAFIPQELRTVRDGNRVEAGRALALAACSNCHSLSATGMRPLARYFSPAASEGEVAEYLQAALASGNTLYMPQIPLRADEAQALAAYILSTLPGRATATAAATAQAPVKE
;
A
#
# COMPACT_ATOMS: atom_id res chain seq x y z
N MET A 1 16.68 6.24 32.62
CA MET A 1 17.11 5.81 31.27
C MET A 1 16.07 6.33 30.30
N ASP A 2 16.46 7.10 29.31
CA ASP A 2 15.51 7.58 28.31
C ASP A 2 14.99 6.36 27.53
N LEU A 3 13.69 6.21 27.39
CA LEU A 3 13.08 5.13 26.59
C LEU A 3 13.03 5.56 25.12
N ILE A 4 12.93 4.61 24.18
CA ILE A 4 12.61 4.91 22.77
C ILE A 4 11.09 4.91 22.57
N GLY A 5 10.62 5.68 21.59
CA GLY A 5 9.20 5.96 21.38
C GLY A 5 8.41 4.84 20.72
N LEU A 6 8.81 3.56 20.88
CA LEU A 6 8.12 2.41 20.30
C LEU A 6 6.78 2.15 21.01
N TYR A 7 5.79 1.74 20.23
CA TYR A 7 4.43 1.41 20.68
C TYR A 7 4.21 -0.10 20.64
N PRO A 8 3.18 -0.63 21.36
CA PRO A 8 2.78 -2.02 21.20
C PRO A 8 2.42 -2.31 19.73
N THR A 9 2.84 -3.48 19.25
CA THR A 9 2.56 -3.90 17.87
C THR A 9 1.31 -4.78 17.84
N TRP A 10 0.39 -4.49 16.94
CA TRP A 10 -0.74 -5.38 16.67
C TRP A 10 -0.26 -6.64 15.94
N LEU A 11 -0.21 -7.75 16.67
CA LEU A 11 0.05 -9.06 16.11
C LEU A 11 -1.27 -9.73 15.69
N ASP A 12 -1.50 -9.83 14.39
CA ASP A 12 -2.48 -10.75 13.83
C ASP A 12 -1.78 -12.07 13.49
N THR A 13 -2.21 -13.18 14.12
CA THR A 13 -1.56 -14.49 13.98
C THR A 13 -2.02 -15.25 12.74
N SER A 14 -3.02 -14.75 12.02
CA SER A 14 -3.65 -15.42 10.89
C SER A 14 -3.06 -14.96 9.55
N VAL A 15 -3.26 -13.70 9.19
CA VAL A 15 -2.85 -13.09 7.93
C VAL A 15 -1.66 -12.15 8.14
N GLY A 16 -1.60 -11.50 9.31
CA GLY A 16 -0.57 -10.50 9.66
C GLY A 16 -1.06 -9.07 9.42
N SER A 17 -0.71 -8.16 10.33
CA SER A 17 -1.22 -6.78 10.37
C SER A 17 -0.90 -5.99 9.09
N GLY A 18 0.33 -6.11 8.57
CA GLY A 18 0.73 -5.48 7.30
C GLY A 18 -0.08 -5.97 6.09
N TRP A 19 -0.50 -7.24 6.08
CA TRP A 19 -1.34 -7.79 5.00
C TRP A 19 -2.78 -7.30 5.10
N ILE A 20 -3.32 -7.16 6.31
CA ILE A 20 -4.65 -6.57 6.50
C ILE A 20 -4.68 -5.14 5.94
N VAL A 21 -3.65 -4.34 6.25
CA VAL A 21 -3.47 -3.01 5.65
C VAL A 21 -3.41 -3.11 4.12
N GLY A 22 -2.60 -4.02 3.58
CA GLY A 22 -2.46 -4.21 2.13
C GLY A 22 -3.76 -4.59 1.43
N ILE A 23 -4.59 -5.45 2.04
CA ILE A 23 -5.91 -5.87 1.51
C ILE A 23 -6.87 -4.68 1.46
N ILE A 24 -6.99 -3.93 2.57
CA ILE A 24 -7.87 -2.77 2.65
C ILE A 24 -7.41 -1.70 1.65
N ALA A 25 -6.10 -1.41 1.59
CA ALA A 25 -5.52 -0.45 0.66
C ALA A 25 -5.78 -0.84 -0.80
N THR A 26 -5.54 -2.09 -1.18
CA THR A 26 -5.79 -2.62 -2.53
C THR A 26 -7.25 -2.44 -2.94
N ALA A 27 -8.19 -2.80 -2.05
CA ALA A 27 -9.62 -2.61 -2.31
C ALA A 27 -9.98 -1.12 -2.46
N HIS A 28 -9.45 -0.27 -1.58
CA HIS A 28 -9.70 1.17 -1.64
C HIS A 28 -9.15 1.81 -2.93
N VAL A 29 -7.98 1.38 -3.40
CA VAL A 29 -7.36 1.84 -4.65
C VAL A 29 -8.29 1.52 -5.83
N LEU A 30 -8.90 0.33 -5.89
CA LEU A 30 -9.88 0.01 -6.94
C LEU A 30 -11.05 1.01 -6.96
N PHE A 31 -11.64 1.29 -5.79
CA PHE A 31 -12.78 2.21 -5.67
C PHE A 31 -12.42 3.65 -6.01
N SER A 32 -11.30 4.15 -5.46
CA SER A 32 -10.80 5.51 -5.68
C SER A 32 -10.36 5.74 -7.12
N HIS A 33 -9.56 4.83 -7.70
CA HIS A 33 -9.06 4.98 -9.07
C HIS A 33 -10.20 4.97 -10.09
N THR A 34 -11.19 4.11 -9.88
CA THR A 34 -12.41 4.12 -10.70
C THR A 34 -13.09 5.49 -10.64
N SER A 35 -13.28 6.05 -9.44
CA SER A 35 -13.98 7.32 -9.25
C SER A 35 -13.23 8.50 -9.86
N VAL A 36 -11.94 8.63 -9.56
CA VAL A 36 -11.13 9.78 -9.98
C VAL A 36 -11.01 9.83 -11.50
N ALA A 37 -10.69 8.71 -12.13
CA ALA A 37 -10.62 8.67 -13.59
C ALA A 37 -11.99 8.87 -14.23
N ALA A 38 -13.07 8.36 -13.63
CA ALA A 38 -14.42 8.59 -14.14
C ALA A 38 -14.82 10.05 -14.04
N ALA A 39 -14.43 10.78 -12.98
CA ALA A 39 -14.70 12.20 -12.82
C ALA A 39 -14.09 13.02 -13.96
N ILE A 40 -12.82 12.77 -14.28
CA ILE A 40 -12.12 13.44 -15.40
C ILE A 40 -12.74 13.03 -16.74
N PHE A 41 -13.06 11.75 -16.91
CA PHE A 41 -13.71 11.25 -18.11
C PHE A 41 -15.10 11.86 -18.30
N PHE A 42 -15.88 12.03 -17.23
CA PHE A 42 -17.19 12.67 -17.27
C PHE A 42 -17.10 14.15 -17.60
N ALA A 43 -16.11 14.88 -17.08
CA ALA A 43 -15.88 16.28 -17.46
C ALA A 43 -15.74 16.42 -18.98
N TRP A 44 -14.95 15.55 -19.60
CA TRP A 44 -14.81 15.49 -21.06
C TRP A 44 -16.10 15.03 -21.75
N LEU A 45 -16.70 13.92 -21.29
CA LEU A 45 -17.82 13.26 -21.95
C LEU A 45 -19.09 14.12 -21.92
N VAL A 46 -19.36 14.82 -20.82
CA VAL A 46 -20.48 15.77 -20.69
C VAL A 46 -20.33 16.92 -21.68
N ASN A 47 -19.16 17.56 -21.71
CA ASN A 47 -18.88 18.63 -22.67
C ASN A 47 -18.99 18.12 -24.12
N HIS A 48 -18.48 16.92 -24.41
CA HIS A 48 -18.60 16.31 -25.73
C HIS A 48 -20.06 16.01 -26.10
N ALA A 49 -20.84 15.46 -25.18
CA ALA A 49 -22.24 15.11 -25.38
C ALA A 49 -23.09 16.34 -25.70
N TYR A 50 -22.88 17.44 -24.98
CA TYR A 50 -23.59 18.70 -25.23
C TYR A 50 -23.19 19.35 -26.56
N ARG A 51 -21.89 19.38 -26.89
CA ARG A 51 -21.41 19.96 -28.15
C ARG A 51 -21.85 19.17 -29.39
N THR A 52 -22.00 17.86 -29.26
CA THR A 52 -22.39 16.98 -30.38
C THR A 52 -23.87 16.63 -30.38
N ASN A 53 -24.65 17.21 -29.45
CA ASN A 53 -26.08 16.93 -29.26
C ASN A 53 -26.40 15.43 -29.14
N GLN A 54 -25.64 14.71 -28.30
CA GLN A 54 -25.77 13.28 -28.07
C GLN A 54 -26.26 12.98 -26.65
N PRO A 55 -27.57 13.07 -26.38
CA PRO A 55 -28.13 12.86 -25.04
C PRO A 55 -27.88 11.44 -24.50
N GLY A 56 -27.72 10.44 -25.36
CA GLY A 56 -27.38 9.08 -24.94
C GLY A 56 -26.06 8.97 -24.16
N LEU A 57 -25.08 9.84 -24.43
CA LEU A 57 -23.83 9.88 -23.67
C LEU A 57 -24.04 10.45 -22.25
N LEU A 58 -24.97 11.39 -22.09
CA LEU A 58 -25.35 11.90 -20.75
C LEU A 58 -26.06 10.82 -19.94
N GLU A 59 -26.82 9.94 -20.60
CA GLU A 59 -27.42 8.78 -19.94
C GLU A 59 -26.35 7.78 -19.46
N PHE A 60 -25.27 7.58 -20.22
CA PHE A 60 -24.13 6.82 -19.74
C PHE A 60 -23.47 7.45 -18.51
N VAL A 61 -23.20 8.78 -18.54
CA VAL A 61 -22.67 9.52 -17.38
C VAL A 61 -23.58 9.36 -16.17
N ARG A 62 -24.91 9.47 -16.35
CA ARG A 62 -25.88 9.30 -15.26
C ARG A 62 -25.86 7.90 -14.67
N ARG A 63 -25.92 6.85 -15.50
CA ARG A 63 -25.91 5.46 -15.02
C ARG A 63 -24.59 5.07 -14.38
N TYR A 64 -23.47 5.50 -14.97
CA TYR A 64 -22.16 5.20 -14.41
C TYR A 64 -21.94 6.01 -13.12
N GLY A 65 -22.32 7.29 -13.08
CA GLY A 65 -22.33 8.08 -11.85
C GLY A 65 -23.17 7.47 -10.73
N MET A 66 -24.40 6.99 -11.02
CA MET A 66 -25.22 6.26 -10.05
C MET A 66 -24.52 4.99 -9.53
N PHE A 67 -23.82 4.26 -10.40
CA PHE A 67 -23.02 3.12 -10.00
C PHE A 67 -21.86 3.54 -9.08
N LEU A 68 -21.15 4.63 -9.39
CA LEU A 68 -20.07 5.16 -8.55
C LEU A 68 -20.54 5.58 -7.16
N LEU A 69 -21.77 6.10 -7.01
CA LEU A 69 -22.31 6.47 -5.69
C LEU A 69 -22.23 5.31 -4.69
N VAL A 70 -22.49 4.08 -5.14
CA VAL A 70 -22.36 2.90 -4.29
C VAL A 70 -20.95 2.32 -4.36
N PHE A 71 -20.49 1.99 -5.57
CA PHE A 71 -19.24 1.25 -5.77
C PHE A 71 -18.00 2.02 -5.30
N SER A 72 -17.95 3.32 -5.56
CA SER A 72 -16.80 4.17 -5.21
C SER A 72 -17.03 4.96 -3.94
N TYR A 73 -18.17 5.65 -3.81
CA TYR A 73 -18.37 6.57 -2.69
C TYR A 73 -18.75 5.87 -1.39
N VAL A 74 -19.68 4.90 -1.39
CA VAL A 74 -19.98 4.13 -0.17
C VAL A 74 -18.81 3.23 0.21
N LEU A 75 -18.35 2.36 -0.69
CA LEU A 75 -17.27 1.42 -0.37
C LEU A 75 -15.93 2.13 -0.13
N GLY A 76 -15.63 3.19 -0.89
CA GLY A 76 -14.46 4.05 -0.67
C GLY A 76 -14.49 4.77 0.66
N SER A 77 -15.65 5.34 1.06
CA SER A 77 -15.79 6.03 2.35
C SER A 77 -15.71 5.10 3.55
N ILE A 78 -15.92 3.80 3.38
CA ILE A 78 -15.70 2.79 4.44
C ILE A 78 -14.23 2.37 4.47
N THR A 79 -13.66 2.07 3.30
CA THR A 79 -12.29 1.55 3.21
C THR A 79 -11.22 2.61 3.48
N GLY A 80 -11.44 3.88 3.14
CA GLY A 80 -10.49 4.97 3.39
C GLY A 80 -10.20 5.17 4.90
N PRO A 81 -11.20 5.43 5.74
CA PRO A 81 -11.05 5.42 7.20
C PRO A 81 -10.55 4.07 7.75
N GLY A 82 -10.90 2.95 7.09
CA GLY A 82 -10.35 1.63 7.39
C GLY A 82 -8.82 1.56 7.25
N ILE A 83 -8.24 2.22 6.25
CA ILE A 83 -6.78 2.36 6.11
C ILE A 83 -6.22 3.16 7.28
N TRP A 84 -6.82 4.29 7.64
CA TRP A 84 -6.37 5.11 8.78
C TRP A 84 -6.33 4.32 10.08
N TYR A 85 -7.42 3.60 10.39
CA TYR A 85 -7.47 2.77 11.58
C TYR A 85 -6.42 1.65 11.55
N SER A 86 -6.41 0.84 10.48
CA SER A 86 -5.52 -0.31 10.37
C SER A 86 -4.03 0.07 10.35
N THR A 87 -3.65 1.15 9.66
CA THR A 87 -2.27 1.65 9.65
C THR A 87 -1.85 2.23 10.99
N THR A 88 -2.75 2.89 11.72
CA THR A 88 -2.46 3.42 13.06
C THR A 88 -2.12 2.32 14.05
N VAL A 89 -2.81 1.17 13.98
CA VAL A 89 -2.52 0.04 14.88
C VAL A 89 -1.38 -0.85 14.38
N ALA A 90 -1.19 -0.99 13.06
CA ALA A 90 -0.13 -1.82 12.48
C ALA A 90 1.23 -1.12 12.43
N SER A 91 1.27 0.20 12.23
CA SER A 91 2.50 0.99 12.17
C SER A 91 2.32 2.40 12.79
N PRO A 92 2.06 2.50 14.10
CA PRO A 92 1.88 3.77 14.82
C PRO A 92 2.92 4.85 14.49
N ARG A 93 4.21 4.50 14.46
CA ARG A 93 5.26 5.49 14.16
C ARG A 93 5.39 5.79 12.68
N GLY A 94 5.08 4.82 11.81
CA GLY A 94 5.00 5.03 10.37
C GLY A 94 3.93 6.06 10.03
N ILE A 95 2.72 5.91 10.59
CA ILE A 95 1.66 6.90 10.38
C ILE A 95 1.99 8.24 11.07
N SER A 96 2.57 8.21 12.28
CA SER A 96 2.98 9.42 13.00
C SER A 96 3.99 10.25 12.19
N ALA A 97 4.99 9.62 11.58
CA ALA A 97 5.95 10.26 10.69
C ALA A 97 5.28 11.01 9.53
N LEU A 98 4.26 10.39 8.92
CA LEU A 98 3.49 11.01 7.85
C LEU A 98 2.61 12.15 8.36
N ILE A 99 1.98 12.02 9.53
CA ILE A 99 1.15 13.09 10.14
C ILE A 99 1.99 14.34 10.40
N HIS A 100 3.16 14.20 11.02
CA HIS A 100 4.05 15.33 11.29
C HIS A 100 4.57 15.99 10.01
N SER A 101 4.55 15.28 8.88
CA SER A 101 5.00 15.81 7.58
C SER A 101 3.85 16.37 6.73
N PHE A 102 2.63 15.83 6.85
CA PHE A 102 1.57 16.02 5.85
C PHE A 102 0.16 16.22 6.42
N VAL A 103 -0.02 16.47 7.72
CA VAL A 103 -1.37 16.67 8.31
C VAL A 103 -2.22 17.68 7.53
N TRP A 104 -1.64 18.78 7.07
CA TRP A 104 -2.33 19.80 6.28
C TRP A 104 -2.62 19.39 4.84
N MET A 105 -1.78 18.56 4.24
CA MET A 105 -2.05 17.97 2.93
C MET A 105 -3.23 17.00 3.02
N TRP A 106 -3.25 16.13 4.03
CA TRP A 106 -4.41 15.29 4.30
C TRP A 106 -5.68 16.09 4.59
N ALA A 107 -5.63 17.09 5.47
CA ALA A 107 -6.80 17.94 5.71
C ALA A 107 -7.34 18.56 4.42
N THR A 108 -6.44 18.96 3.51
CA THR A 108 -6.79 19.48 2.18
C THR A 108 -7.44 18.40 1.31
N GLU A 109 -6.89 17.18 1.28
CA GLU A 109 -7.49 16.02 0.60
C GLU A 109 -8.94 15.79 1.03
N TRP A 110 -9.22 15.83 2.34
CA TRP A 110 -10.57 15.65 2.88
C TRP A 110 -11.55 16.73 2.39
N VAL A 111 -11.10 17.99 2.28
CA VAL A 111 -11.92 19.07 1.72
C VAL A 111 -12.26 18.79 0.26
N PHE A 112 -11.27 18.41 -0.55
CA PHE A 112 -11.51 18.03 -1.95
C PHE A 112 -12.44 16.83 -2.07
N PHE A 113 -12.26 15.81 -1.23
CA PHE A 113 -13.14 14.65 -1.18
C PHE A 113 -14.60 15.00 -0.89
N VAL A 114 -14.87 15.94 0.04
CA VAL A 114 -16.25 16.42 0.29
C VAL A 114 -16.83 17.09 -0.95
N ILE A 115 -16.03 17.89 -1.66
CA ILE A 115 -16.45 18.52 -2.92
C ILE A 115 -16.73 17.46 -3.99
N GLU A 116 -15.94 16.39 -4.05
CA GLU A 116 -16.17 15.28 -4.97
C GLU A 116 -17.47 14.54 -4.71
N VAL A 117 -17.76 14.22 -3.43
CA VAL A 117 -19.02 13.60 -3.03
C VAL A 117 -20.18 14.49 -3.47
N ALA A 118 -20.16 15.78 -3.12
CA ALA A 118 -21.20 16.72 -3.57
C ALA A 118 -21.29 16.78 -5.10
N GLY A 119 -20.14 16.83 -5.77
CA GLY A 119 -19.99 16.93 -7.22
C GLY A 119 -20.62 15.75 -7.96
N VAL A 120 -20.40 14.50 -7.55
CA VAL A 120 -21.01 13.33 -8.19
C VAL A 120 -22.53 13.31 -8.01
N TYR A 121 -23.04 13.69 -6.83
CA TYR A 121 -24.49 13.78 -6.59
C TYR A 121 -25.10 14.86 -7.50
N MET A 122 -24.50 16.04 -7.54
CA MET A 122 -24.95 17.12 -8.42
C MET A 122 -24.90 16.71 -9.90
N LEU A 123 -23.80 16.08 -10.34
CA LEU A 123 -23.62 15.62 -11.71
C LEU A 123 -24.74 14.66 -12.13
N VAL A 124 -25.10 13.72 -11.27
CA VAL A 124 -26.06 12.66 -11.56
C VAL A 124 -27.51 13.14 -11.45
N TYR A 125 -27.85 13.89 -10.39
CA TYR A 125 -29.25 14.25 -10.10
C TYR A 125 -29.72 15.53 -10.79
N LEU A 126 -28.80 16.39 -11.25
CA LEU A 126 -29.13 17.64 -11.93
C LEU A 126 -29.08 17.54 -13.47
N VAL A 127 -28.69 16.39 -14.02
CA VAL A 127 -28.74 16.19 -15.49
C VAL A 127 -30.17 16.44 -16.00
N GLY A 128 -30.30 17.33 -16.98
CA GLY A 128 -31.59 17.75 -17.54
C GLY A 128 -32.45 18.66 -16.65
N LYS A 129 -32.00 19.01 -15.44
CA LYS A 129 -32.69 19.94 -14.51
C LYS A 129 -32.05 21.32 -14.42
N VAL A 130 -30.79 21.44 -14.82
CA VAL A 130 -30.05 22.70 -14.90
C VAL A 130 -29.59 22.94 -16.34
N ASP A 131 -29.21 24.19 -16.64
CA ASP A 131 -28.68 24.52 -17.96
C ASP A 131 -27.36 23.79 -18.28
N VAL A 132 -27.06 23.69 -19.58
CA VAL A 132 -25.88 23.00 -20.11
C VAL A 132 -24.58 23.54 -19.52
N ARG A 133 -24.50 24.86 -19.33
CA ARG A 133 -23.30 25.54 -18.83
C ARG A 133 -23.01 25.15 -17.38
N THR A 134 -24.05 25.08 -16.57
CA THR A 134 -24.01 24.72 -15.15
C THR A 134 -23.66 23.25 -14.99
N HIS A 135 -24.33 22.35 -15.73
CA HIS A 135 -24.02 20.92 -15.68
C HIS A 135 -22.58 20.61 -16.11
N THR A 136 -22.11 21.26 -17.18
CA THR A 136 -20.71 21.13 -17.64
C THR A 136 -19.72 21.66 -16.60
N ARG A 137 -20.01 22.79 -15.94
CA ARG A 137 -19.17 23.31 -14.85
C ARG A 137 -19.09 22.36 -13.67
N ILE A 138 -20.21 21.75 -13.27
CA ILE A 138 -20.24 20.73 -12.22
C ILE A 138 -19.33 19.55 -12.59
N ALA A 139 -19.43 19.05 -13.83
CA ALA A 139 -18.59 17.95 -14.31
C ALA A 139 -17.08 18.32 -14.30
N VAL A 140 -16.72 19.54 -14.70
CA VAL A 140 -15.34 20.02 -14.69
C VAL A 140 -14.81 20.20 -13.27
N ILE A 141 -15.58 20.83 -12.37
CA ILE A 141 -15.20 20.97 -10.97
C ILE A 141 -14.96 19.59 -10.36
N PHE A 142 -15.90 18.67 -10.58
CA PHE A 142 -15.80 17.29 -10.14
C PHE A 142 -14.51 16.61 -10.61
N GLY A 143 -14.19 16.70 -11.91
CA GLY A 143 -12.95 16.15 -12.46
C GLY A 143 -11.68 16.77 -11.87
N LEU A 144 -11.64 18.10 -11.71
CA LEU A 144 -10.48 18.80 -11.16
C LEU A 144 -10.27 18.50 -9.68
N THR A 145 -11.33 18.44 -8.89
CA THR A 145 -11.26 18.15 -7.46
C THR A 145 -10.82 16.72 -7.23
N SER A 146 -11.37 15.76 -7.99
CA SER A 146 -10.94 14.36 -7.95
C SER A 146 -9.47 14.17 -8.32
N TYR A 147 -8.99 14.86 -9.35
CA TYR A 147 -7.58 14.77 -9.69
C TYR A 147 -6.68 15.42 -8.63
N THR A 148 -7.16 16.45 -7.94
CA THR A 148 -6.42 17.10 -6.86
C THR A 148 -6.25 16.18 -5.65
N THR A 149 -7.30 15.45 -5.25
CA THR A 149 -7.21 14.39 -4.23
C THR A 149 -6.12 13.37 -4.61
N MET A 150 -6.11 12.93 -5.87
CA MET A 150 -5.09 12.02 -6.38
C MET A 150 -3.67 12.57 -6.29
N LEU A 151 -3.47 13.83 -6.70
CA LEU A 151 -2.17 14.52 -6.59
C LEU A 151 -1.68 14.52 -5.14
N ILE A 152 -2.57 14.85 -4.20
CA ILE A 152 -2.25 14.94 -2.77
C ILE A 152 -1.82 13.57 -2.23
N ILE A 153 -2.65 12.53 -2.38
CA ILE A 153 -2.34 11.22 -1.81
C ILE A 153 -1.10 10.59 -2.45
N VAL A 154 -0.93 10.75 -3.78
CA VAL A 154 0.26 10.23 -4.47
C VAL A 154 1.52 10.92 -3.99
N GLY A 155 1.51 12.22 -3.69
CA GLY A 155 2.68 12.89 -3.12
C GLY A 155 3.07 12.32 -1.74
N ILE A 156 2.10 12.04 -0.87
CA ILE A 156 2.34 11.41 0.43
C ILE A 156 2.88 9.98 0.25
N LEU A 157 2.28 9.18 -0.64
CA LEU A 157 2.74 7.82 -0.93
C LEU A 157 4.12 7.80 -1.59
N SER A 158 4.45 8.81 -2.39
CA SER A 158 5.77 8.97 -3.01
C SER A 158 6.82 9.25 -1.95
N PHE A 159 6.52 10.09 -0.96
CA PHE A 159 7.40 10.30 0.20
C PHE A 159 7.67 9.01 0.99
N MET A 160 6.68 8.12 1.11
CA MET A 160 6.91 6.82 1.75
C MET A 160 7.95 5.97 1.01
N MET A 161 8.11 6.18 -0.31
CA MET A 161 9.19 5.57 -1.10
C MET A 161 10.47 6.35 -0.87
N TRP A 162 10.46 7.64 -1.21
CA TRP A 162 11.61 8.53 -1.16
C TRP A 162 11.14 9.99 -1.06
N PRO A 163 11.81 10.84 -0.26
CA PRO A 163 11.50 12.27 -0.24
C PRO A 163 11.59 12.89 -1.64
N GLY A 164 10.71 13.86 -1.94
CA GLY A 164 10.68 14.55 -3.23
C GLY A 164 12.01 15.23 -3.59
N ARG A 165 12.72 15.74 -2.58
CA ARG A 165 14.04 16.35 -2.71
C ARG A 165 15.05 15.76 -1.72
N PRO A 166 16.32 15.55 -2.13
CA PRO A 166 17.36 15.04 -1.23
C PRO A 166 17.57 15.90 0.01
N GLU A 167 17.45 17.22 -0.12
CA GLU A 167 17.69 18.19 0.96
C GLU A 167 16.62 18.17 2.05
N TRP A 168 15.51 17.43 1.85
CA TRP A 168 14.47 17.28 2.85
C TRP A 168 15.01 16.76 4.18
N ALA A 169 16.01 15.86 4.16
CA ALA A 169 16.59 15.32 5.38
C ALA A 169 17.22 16.41 6.27
N GLU A 170 17.89 17.37 5.62
CA GLU A 170 18.65 18.44 6.29
C GLU A 170 17.78 19.65 6.64
N THR A 171 16.86 20.01 5.75
CA THR A 171 16.08 21.27 5.84
C THR A 171 14.62 21.07 6.23
N GLY A 172 14.11 19.84 6.11
CA GLY A 172 12.70 19.53 6.34
C GLY A 172 11.79 20.19 5.32
N GLY A 173 10.53 20.42 5.73
CA GLY A 173 9.54 21.16 4.96
C GLY A 173 8.66 20.29 4.04
N VAL A 174 7.35 20.59 4.05
CA VAL A 174 6.32 19.84 3.32
C VAL A 174 6.62 19.79 1.82
N LEU A 175 7.03 20.91 1.20
CA LEU A 175 7.26 20.99 -0.23
C LEU A 175 8.46 20.15 -0.70
N ASN A 176 9.54 20.13 0.10
CA ASN A 176 10.72 19.30 -0.16
C ASN A 176 10.40 17.82 0.02
N ALA A 177 9.53 17.48 0.97
CA ALA A 177 9.06 16.12 1.17
C ALA A 177 8.18 15.65 -0.01
N PHE A 178 7.32 16.55 -0.52
CA PHE A 178 6.23 16.24 -1.42
C PHE A 178 6.60 16.28 -2.90
N TYR A 179 7.27 17.34 -3.37
CA TYR A 179 7.49 17.58 -4.80
C TYR A 179 8.87 17.10 -5.26
N GLY A 180 8.89 16.22 -6.26
CA GLY A 180 10.11 15.64 -6.82
C GLY A 180 9.85 14.87 -8.12
N GLY A 181 10.93 14.46 -8.80
CA GLY A 181 10.84 13.64 -10.01
C GLY A 181 10.05 12.34 -9.76
N ASN A 182 10.34 11.66 -8.65
CA ASN A 182 9.63 10.47 -8.19
C ASN A 182 8.11 10.71 -8.06
N THR A 183 7.69 11.83 -7.45
CA THR A 183 6.27 12.15 -7.25
C THR A 183 5.52 12.31 -8.57
N PHE A 184 6.09 13.01 -9.54
CA PHE A 184 5.43 13.21 -10.83
C PHE A 184 5.43 11.93 -11.68
N ALA A 185 6.49 11.13 -11.62
CA ALA A 185 6.52 9.83 -12.29
C ALA A 185 5.49 8.86 -11.68
N HIS A 186 5.38 8.82 -10.35
CA HIS A 186 4.37 8.04 -9.65
C HIS A 186 2.96 8.52 -9.99
N LEU A 187 2.72 9.83 -10.04
CA LEU A 187 1.43 10.40 -10.45
C LEU A 187 1.08 10.03 -11.89
N GLY A 188 2.05 10.10 -12.81
CA GLY A 188 1.86 9.69 -14.20
C GLY A 188 1.48 8.21 -14.31
N MET A 189 2.21 7.33 -13.60
CA MET A 189 1.93 5.89 -13.56
C MET A 189 0.53 5.61 -13.02
N ARG A 190 0.16 6.23 -11.90
CA ARG A 190 -1.17 6.05 -11.30
C ARG A 190 -2.29 6.63 -12.14
N THR A 191 -2.04 7.77 -12.79
CA THR A 191 -2.99 8.41 -13.73
C THR A 191 -3.30 7.46 -14.89
N ALA A 192 -2.28 6.86 -15.50
CA ALA A 192 -2.47 5.88 -16.56
C ALA A 192 -3.27 4.67 -16.05
N PHE A 193 -2.87 4.11 -14.91
CA PHE A 193 -3.53 2.92 -14.38
C PHE A 193 -5.00 3.15 -13.99
N MET A 194 -5.33 4.30 -13.39
CA MET A 194 -6.71 4.62 -13.03
C MET A 194 -7.64 4.73 -14.25
N PHE A 195 -7.16 5.25 -15.39
CA PHE A 195 -7.94 5.30 -16.63
C PHE A 195 -8.21 3.91 -17.20
N THR A 196 -7.25 2.99 -17.06
CA THR A 196 -7.44 1.59 -17.42
C THR A 196 -8.52 0.94 -16.55
N ILE A 197 -8.46 1.13 -15.23
CA ILE A 197 -9.46 0.62 -14.27
C ILE A 197 -10.86 1.19 -14.58
N MET A 198 -10.97 2.51 -14.77
CA MET A 198 -12.23 3.16 -15.12
C MET A 198 -12.81 2.61 -16.41
N ALA A 199 -11.99 2.36 -17.43
CA ALA A 199 -12.48 1.79 -18.68
C ALA A 199 -13.04 0.37 -18.50
N VAL A 200 -12.41 -0.47 -17.67
CA VAL A 200 -12.90 -1.83 -17.36
C VAL A 200 -14.21 -1.76 -16.57
N VAL A 201 -14.24 -0.98 -15.49
CA VAL A 201 -15.42 -0.87 -14.60
C VAL A 201 -16.59 -0.19 -15.31
N GLY A 202 -16.34 0.87 -16.08
CA GLY A 202 -17.31 1.51 -16.94
C GLY A 202 -17.91 0.54 -17.97
N GLY A 203 -17.16 -0.48 -18.36
CA GLY A 203 -17.62 -1.60 -19.17
C GLY A 203 -18.81 -2.36 -18.57
N ILE A 204 -18.89 -2.48 -17.24
CA ILE A 204 -20.02 -3.13 -16.55
C ILE A 204 -21.32 -2.36 -16.80
N VAL A 205 -21.25 -1.03 -16.76
CA VAL A 205 -22.39 -0.13 -16.99
C VAL A 205 -22.72 -0.09 -18.48
N ALA A 206 -21.72 0.09 -19.33
CA ALA A 206 -21.87 0.12 -20.79
C ALA A 206 -22.49 -1.17 -21.33
N ALA A 207 -22.15 -2.32 -20.75
CA ALA A 207 -22.66 -3.62 -21.17
C ALA A 207 -24.19 -3.76 -21.03
N ARG A 208 -24.81 -2.99 -20.12
CA ARG A 208 -26.25 -3.01 -19.80
C ARG A 208 -27.10 -2.10 -20.71
N PHE A 209 -26.50 -1.42 -21.67
CA PHE A 209 -27.26 -0.65 -22.66
C PHE A 209 -27.85 -1.57 -23.73
N GLU A 210 -29.16 -1.44 -23.94
CA GLU A 210 -29.89 -2.18 -24.97
C GLU A 210 -29.74 -1.55 -26.36
N ASP A 211 -29.62 -0.22 -26.42
CA ASP A 211 -29.29 0.51 -27.65
C ASP A 211 -27.91 0.08 -28.16
N ALA A 212 -27.92 -0.65 -29.27
CA ALA A 212 -26.73 -1.22 -29.88
C ALA A 212 -25.76 -0.16 -30.42
N GLU A 213 -26.27 1.00 -30.88
CA GLU A 213 -25.42 2.07 -31.38
C GLU A 213 -24.74 2.79 -30.23
N LEU A 214 -25.51 3.17 -29.20
CA LEU A 214 -24.96 3.81 -28.01
C LEU A 214 -23.96 2.89 -27.30
N LYS A 215 -24.30 1.61 -27.12
CA LYS A 215 -23.40 0.60 -26.55
C LYS A 215 -22.12 0.51 -27.36
N ARG A 216 -22.20 0.43 -28.70
CA ARG A 216 -21.03 0.39 -29.58
C ARG A 216 -20.14 1.62 -29.42
N ARG A 217 -20.74 2.81 -29.35
CA ARG A 217 -20.01 4.09 -29.23
C ARG A 217 -19.29 4.19 -27.88
N VAL A 218 -19.99 3.89 -26.79
CA VAL A 218 -19.41 3.89 -25.44
C VAL A 218 -18.33 2.82 -25.33
N ALA A 219 -18.59 1.58 -25.75
CA ALA A 219 -17.62 0.49 -25.69
C ALA A 219 -16.33 0.86 -26.41
N ARG A 220 -16.41 1.39 -27.64
CA ARG A 220 -15.22 1.82 -28.38
C ARG A 220 -14.46 2.94 -27.71
N THR A 221 -15.16 3.90 -27.11
CA THR A 221 -14.54 5.00 -26.37
C THR A 221 -13.78 4.47 -25.16
N LEU A 222 -14.41 3.61 -24.36
CA LEU A 222 -13.76 2.95 -23.21
C LEU A 222 -12.57 2.10 -23.66
N SER A 223 -12.69 1.34 -24.75
CA SER A 223 -11.58 0.54 -25.28
C SER A 223 -10.40 1.38 -25.73
N VAL A 224 -10.62 2.50 -26.42
CA VAL A 224 -9.52 3.40 -26.83
C VAL A 224 -8.83 3.99 -25.61
N VAL A 225 -9.61 4.51 -24.64
CA VAL A 225 -9.05 5.03 -23.39
C VAL A 225 -8.28 3.94 -22.63
N GLY A 226 -8.84 2.73 -22.56
CA GLY A 226 -8.23 1.58 -21.89
C GLY A 226 -6.91 1.15 -22.53
N ILE A 227 -6.84 1.04 -23.87
CA ILE A 227 -5.60 0.68 -24.58
C ILE A 227 -4.54 1.77 -24.41
N VAL A 228 -4.90 3.03 -24.69
CA VAL A 228 -3.96 4.15 -24.60
C VAL A 228 -3.41 4.28 -23.20
N SER A 229 -4.26 4.17 -22.18
CA SER A 229 -3.85 4.26 -20.78
C SER A 229 -3.01 3.06 -20.33
N ALA A 230 -3.32 1.83 -20.75
CA ALA A 230 -2.51 0.65 -20.42
C ALA A 230 -1.09 0.76 -21.00
N LEU A 231 -0.97 1.19 -22.27
CA LEU A 231 0.33 1.39 -22.92
C LEU A 231 1.10 2.58 -22.33
N ALA A 232 0.40 3.69 -22.05
CA ALA A 232 0.99 4.82 -21.35
C ALA A 232 1.48 4.42 -19.95
N GLY A 233 0.77 3.52 -19.26
CA GLY A 233 1.14 2.98 -17.97
C GLY A 233 2.50 2.27 -18.00
N VAL A 234 2.80 1.52 -19.06
CA VAL A 234 4.13 0.90 -19.25
C VAL A 234 5.21 1.98 -19.36
N ALA A 235 5.01 3.01 -20.19
CA ALA A 235 5.97 4.10 -20.34
C ALA A 235 6.18 4.87 -19.04
N MET A 236 5.10 5.16 -18.31
CA MET A 236 5.15 5.86 -17.02
C MET A 236 5.80 5.01 -15.93
N LEU A 237 5.59 3.69 -15.93
CA LEU A 237 6.28 2.77 -15.02
C LEU A 237 7.79 2.77 -15.28
N GLN A 238 8.22 2.77 -16.55
CA GLN A 238 9.65 2.86 -16.88
C GLN A 238 10.26 4.19 -16.39
N TRP A 239 9.55 5.30 -16.57
CA TRP A 239 9.98 6.57 -16.01
C TRP A 239 10.01 6.54 -14.48
N TYR A 240 9.00 5.98 -13.82
CA TYR A 240 8.97 5.84 -12.37
C TYR A 240 10.18 5.03 -11.85
N LEU A 241 10.47 3.88 -12.45
CA LEU A 241 11.62 3.06 -12.08
C LEU A 241 12.95 3.79 -12.27
N SER A 242 13.09 4.66 -13.28
CA SER A 242 14.31 5.46 -13.47
C SER A 242 14.48 6.61 -12.47
N THR A 243 13.42 6.97 -11.74
CA THR A 243 13.51 7.94 -10.62
C THR A 243 13.89 7.29 -9.29
N LEU A 244 13.87 5.95 -9.22
CA LEU A 244 14.22 5.22 -8.01
C LEU A 244 15.74 5.03 -7.91
N PRO A 245 16.29 5.00 -6.68
CA PRO A 245 17.72 4.77 -6.45
C PRO A 245 18.14 3.35 -6.86
N GLU A 246 19.43 3.14 -7.13
CA GLU A 246 19.96 1.81 -7.51
C GLU A 246 19.64 0.71 -6.48
N THR A 247 19.56 1.05 -5.20
CA THR A 247 19.16 0.11 -4.15
C THR A 247 17.76 -0.47 -4.37
N ALA A 248 16.86 0.28 -5.01
CA ALA A 248 15.52 -0.20 -5.34
C ALA A 248 15.54 -1.35 -6.35
N ALA A 249 16.45 -1.32 -7.33
CA ALA A 249 16.61 -2.39 -8.31
C ALA A 249 17.09 -3.69 -7.63
N ILE A 250 18.07 -3.58 -6.74
CA ILE A 250 18.58 -4.72 -5.97
C ILE A 250 17.47 -5.33 -5.11
N VAL A 251 16.67 -4.49 -4.44
CA VAL A 251 15.53 -4.96 -3.63
C VAL A 251 14.47 -5.63 -4.51
N LEU A 252 14.18 -5.08 -5.70
CA LEU A 252 13.22 -5.65 -6.64
C LEU A 252 13.62 -7.06 -7.07
N GLU A 253 14.88 -7.25 -7.47
CA GLU A 253 15.44 -8.54 -7.89
C GLU A 253 15.39 -9.59 -6.78
N ASN A 254 15.64 -9.19 -5.52
CA ASN A 254 15.69 -10.11 -4.39
C ASN A 254 14.31 -10.40 -3.76
N ARG A 255 13.29 -9.56 -4.02
CA ARG A 255 12.00 -9.63 -3.32
C ARG A 255 10.82 -10.00 -4.19
N LEU A 256 10.89 -9.69 -5.49
CA LEU A 256 9.86 -10.08 -6.42
C LEU A 256 10.19 -11.45 -7.03
N PRO A 257 9.18 -12.31 -7.28
CA PRO A 257 9.40 -13.55 -8.00
C PRO A 257 10.04 -13.28 -9.37
N GLU A 258 10.94 -14.15 -9.83
CA GLU A 258 11.58 -14.05 -11.16
C GLU A 258 10.56 -13.90 -12.31
N ARG A 259 9.38 -14.50 -12.14
CA ARG A 259 8.26 -14.43 -13.10
C ARG A 259 7.48 -13.11 -13.08
N PHE A 260 7.80 -12.17 -12.19
CA PHE A 260 7.04 -10.92 -12.03
C PHE A 260 6.99 -10.06 -13.31
N PRO A 261 8.08 -9.84 -14.06
CA PRO A 261 8.02 -9.11 -15.32
C PRO A 261 7.10 -9.78 -16.35
N VAL A 262 7.12 -11.12 -16.41
CA VAL A 262 6.24 -11.90 -17.30
C VAL A 262 4.79 -11.75 -16.87
N MET A 263 4.50 -11.83 -15.56
CA MET A 263 3.14 -11.61 -15.03
C MET A 263 2.62 -10.22 -15.40
N LEU A 264 3.45 -9.18 -15.28
CA LEU A 264 3.09 -7.81 -15.65
C LEU A 264 2.83 -7.69 -17.16
N ALA A 265 3.69 -8.27 -17.99
CA ALA A 265 3.51 -8.29 -19.45
C ALA A 265 2.24 -9.01 -19.87
N VAL A 266 1.90 -10.14 -19.22
CA VAL A 266 0.65 -10.88 -19.44
C VAL A 266 -0.56 -10.06 -18.99
N ALA A 267 -0.48 -9.37 -17.84
CA ALA A 267 -1.55 -8.51 -17.37
C ALA A 267 -1.83 -7.36 -18.37
N VAL A 268 -0.79 -6.63 -18.77
CA VAL A 268 -0.91 -5.54 -19.76
C VAL A 268 -1.40 -6.08 -21.11
N GLY A 269 -0.80 -7.15 -21.62
CA GLY A 269 -1.19 -7.77 -22.89
C GLY A 269 -2.63 -8.27 -22.87
N GLY A 270 -3.05 -8.91 -21.79
CA GLY A 270 -4.43 -9.37 -21.58
C GLY A 270 -5.42 -8.21 -21.52
N THR A 271 -5.08 -7.11 -20.85
CA THR A 271 -5.89 -5.88 -20.80
C THR A 271 -6.01 -5.24 -22.19
N VAL A 272 -4.92 -5.11 -22.93
CA VAL A 272 -4.93 -4.56 -24.30
C VAL A 272 -5.76 -5.46 -25.22
N LEU A 273 -5.60 -6.78 -25.13
CA LEU A 273 -6.39 -7.74 -25.91
C LEU A 273 -7.88 -7.63 -25.59
N TYR A 274 -8.25 -7.56 -24.31
CA TYR A 274 -9.64 -7.37 -23.89
C TYR A 274 -10.26 -6.11 -24.52
N PHE A 275 -9.55 -4.99 -24.48
CA PHE A 275 -10.03 -3.76 -25.07
C PHE A 275 -10.05 -3.79 -26.60
N ALA A 276 -9.07 -4.41 -27.25
CA ALA A 276 -9.06 -4.58 -28.70
C ALA A 276 -10.24 -5.44 -29.18
N LEU A 277 -10.54 -6.53 -28.47
CA LEU A 277 -11.69 -7.40 -28.77
C LEU A 277 -13.02 -6.69 -28.55
N THR A 278 -13.18 -5.94 -27.46
CA THR A 278 -14.42 -5.18 -27.20
C THR A 278 -14.57 -3.96 -28.12
N TRP A 279 -13.47 -3.40 -28.64
CA TRP A 279 -13.49 -2.37 -29.67
C TRP A 279 -13.95 -2.91 -31.03
N ALA A 280 -13.39 -4.05 -31.43
CA ALA A 280 -13.68 -4.71 -32.71
C ALA A 280 -15.08 -5.34 -32.71
N GLN A 281 -15.46 -5.99 -31.60
CA GLN A 281 -16.72 -6.69 -31.40
C GLN A 281 -17.40 -6.24 -30.10
N PRO A 282 -18.07 -5.06 -30.08
CA PRO A 282 -18.74 -4.53 -28.88
C PRO A 282 -19.82 -5.44 -28.27
N ARG A 283 -20.29 -6.45 -29.02
CA ARG A 283 -21.22 -7.47 -28.51
C ARG A 283 -20.58 -8.38 -27.45
N LEU A 284 -19.25 -8.53 -27.46
CA LEU A 284 -18.51 -9.27 -26.43
C LEU A 284 -18.57 -8.56 -25.07
N LEU A 285 -18.85 -7.25 -25.03
CA LEU A 285 -18.97 -6.51 -23.78
C LEU A 285 -20.27 -6.90 -23.05
N MET A 286 -20.17 -7.93 -22.23
CA MET A 286 -21.21 -8.46 -21.35
C MET A 286 -20.95 -8.05 -19.90
N PRO A 287 -21.99 -7.87 -19.06
CA PRO A 287 -21.79 -7.46 -17.67
C PRO A 287 -20.91 -8.45 -16.89
N GLY A 288 -21.11 -9.76 -17.10
CA GLY A 288 -20.30 -10.80 -16.46
C GLY A 288 -18.82 -10.77 -16.89
N LEU A 289 -18.55 -10.55 -18.18
CA LEU A 289 -17.17 -10.43 -18.67
C LEU A 289 -16.49 -9.18 -18.10
N ALA A 290 -17.17 -8.03 -18.10
CA ALA A 290 -16.61 -6.79 -17.54
C ALA A 290 -16.36 -6.90 -16.02
N ALA A 291 -17.26 -7.56 -15.29
CA ALA A 291 -17.06 -7.85 -13.87
C ALA A 291 -15.88 -8.81 -13.64
N ALA A 292 -15.77 -9.88 -14.43
CA ALA A 292 -14.64 -10.80 -14.38
C ALA A 292 -13.31 -10.08 -14.67
N MET A 293 -13.29 -9.18 -15.65
CA MET A 293 -12.11 -8.36 -15.96
C MET A 293 -11.79 -7.34 -14.86
N THR A 294 -12.80 -6.83 -14.15
CA THR A 294 -12.61 -5.96 -12.96
C THR A 294 -11.93 -6.75 -11.83
N VAL A 295 -12.33 -8.00 -11.61
CA VAL A 295 -11.64 -8.88 -10.65
C VAL A 295 -10.24 -9.25 -11.15
N ALA A 296 -10.08 -9.51 -12.45
CA ALA A 296 -8.77 -9.81 -13.02
C ALA A 296 -7.80 -8.64 -12.83
N ILE A 297 -8.18 -7.40 -13.19
CA ILE A 297 -7.29 -6.24 -13.01
C ILE A 297 -6.97 -5.99 -11.53
N LEU A 298 -7.90 -6.27 -10.61
CA LEU A 298 -7.65 -6.22 -9.17
C LEU A 298 -6.58 -7.24 -8.74
N VAL A 299 -6.71 -8.50 -9.17
CA VAL A 299 -5.87 -9.62 -8.70
C VAL A 299 -4.51 -9.70 -9.41
N VAL A 300 -4.47 -9.43 -10.72
CA VAL A 300 -3.24 -9.58 -11.53
C VAL A 300 -2.59 -8.25 -11.90
N GLY A 301 -3.27 -7.12 -11.70
CA GLY A 301 -2.72 -5.77 -11.93
C GLY A 301 -2.45 -5.05 -10.61
N LEU A 302 -3.52 -4.62 -9.95
CA LEU A 302 -3.48 -3.71 -8.81
C LEU A 302 -2.81 -4.33 -7.58
N TRP A 303 -3.15 -5.58 -7.24
CA TRP A 303 -2.53 -6.26 -6.10
C TRP A 303 -1.01 -6.46 -6.28
N PRO A 304 -0.50 -7.01 -7.40
CA PRO A 304 0.93 -7.09 -7.65
C PRO A 304 1.62 -5.73 -7.64
N GLU A 305 0.99 -4.68 -8.16
CA GLU A 305 1.52 -3.30 -8.11
C GLU A 305 1.69 -2.82 -6.66
N GLU A 306 0.65 -2.94 -5.82
CA GLU A 306 0.73 -2.52 -4.42
C GLU A 306 1.77 -3.32 -3.62
N VAL A 307 1.85 -4.63 -3.86
CA VAL A 307 2.85 -5.50 -3.23
C VAL A 307 4.26 -5.13 -3.70
N ALA A 308 4.45 -4.81 -4.98
CA ALA A 308 5.73 -4.38 -5.51
C ALA A 308 6.16 -3.04 -4.89
N ARG A 309 5.28 -2.06 -4.85
CA ARG A 309 5.53 -0.76 -4.20
C ARG A 309 5.91 -0.94 -2.72
N GLU A 310 5.15 -1.74 -1.98
CA GLU A 310 5.43 -2.06 -0.58
C GLU A 310 6.79 -2.75 -0.40
N SER A 311 7.16 -3.63 -1.34
CA SER A 311 8.40 -4.39 -1.26
C SER A 311 9.62 -3.53 -1.59
N VAL A 312 9.53 -2.64 -2.58
CA VAL A 312 10.65 -1.84 -3.08
C VAL A 312 11.11 -0.79 -2.07
N ARG A 313 10.21 -0.23 -1.25
CA ARG A 313 10.59 0.74 -0.21
C ARG A 313 11.28 0.14 1.01
N LYS A 314 11.29 -1.18 1.16
CA LYS A 314 11.95 -1.83 2.29
C LYS A 314 13.44 -1.46 2.30
N PRO A 315 14.01 -1.20 3.49
CA PRO A 315 13.51 -1.54 4.82
C PRO A 315 12.62 -0.46 5.46
N TRP A 316 12.36 0.64 4.75
CA TRP A 316 11.70 1.82 5.27
C TRP A 316 10.17 1.74 5.16
N VAL A 317 9.48 2.40 6.09
CA VAL A 317 8.03 2.64 6.01
C VAL A 317 7.70 4.09 5.67
N ALA A 318 8.59 5.03 6.02
CA ALA A 318 8.43 6.45 5.73
C ALA A 318 9.78 7.17 5.52
N GLY A 319 9.88 7.97 4.44
CA GLY A 319 10.90 8.99 4.22
C GLY A 319 12.37 8.54 4.29
N GLN A 320 12.62 7.23 4.21
CA GLN A 320 13.91 6.60 4.46
C GLN A 320 14.60 6.87 5.80
N TYR A 321 13.81 7.06 6.85
CA TYR A 321 14.36 7.26 8.19
C TYR A 321 13.62 6.47 9.26
N VAL A 322 12.36 6.06 8.99
CA VAL A 322 11.63 5.13 9.87
C VAL A 322 11.62 3.75 9.23
N TYR A 323 12.18 2.77 9.91
CA TYR A 323 12.18 1.38 9.50
C TYR A 323 10.80 0.73 9.62
N SER A 324 10.62 -0.41 8.95
CA SER A 324 9.38 -1.19 8.99
C SER A 324 9.06 -1.76 10.38
N ASN A 325 10.07 -1.94 11.25
CA ASN A 325 9.89 -2.25 12.67
C ASN A 325 9.69 -1.00 13.55
N GLN A 326 9.44 0.16 12.93
CA GLN A 326 9.13 1.44 13.58
C GLN A 326 10.31 2.13 14.29
N VAL A 327 11.53 1.61 14.20
CA VAL A 327 12.72 2.31 14.71
C VAL A 327 13.12 3.45 13.79
N VAL A 328 13.52 4.57 14.38
CA VAL A 328 14.15 5.66 13.62
C VAL A 328 15.60 5.26 13.32
N GLY A 329 15.86 4.89 12.06
CA GLY A 329 17.16 4.43 11.60
C GLY A 329 18.14 5.55 11.21
N ARG A 330 17.63 6.73 10.85
CA ARG A 330 18.44 7.83 10.32
C ARG A 330 18.06 9.17 10.97
N ASP A 331 19.06 10.02 11.18
CA ASP A 331 18.88 11.42 11.56
C ASP A 331 18.15 12.20 10.46
N VAL A 332 17.24 13.08 10.86
CA VAL A 332 16.59 14.07 10.00
C VAL A 332 16.70 15.43 10.70
N PRO A 333 17.86 16.12 10.59
CA PRO A 333 18.10 17.39 11.29
C PRO A 333 17.02 18.44 11.03
N GLY A 334 16.51 18.53 9.80
CA GLY A 334 15.49 19.51 9.42
C GLY A 334 14.13 19.30 10.10
N MET A 335 13.91 18.13 10.69
CA MET A 335 12.73 17.79 11.47
C MET A 335 13.04 17.58 12.97
N GLY A 336 14.29 17.81 13.39
CA GLY A 336 14.73 17.57 14.77
C GLY A 336 14.71 16.10 15.19
N VAL A 337 14.72 15.16 14.23
CA VAL A 337 14.64 13.72 14.52
C VAL A 337 16.04 13.12 14.58
N LYS A 338 16.28 12.28 15.59
CA LYS A 338 17.55 11.57 15.81
C LYS A 338 17.38 10.07 15.69
N SER A 339 18.38 9.41 15.11
CA SER A 339 18.47 7.96 15.02
C SER A 339 18.49 7.33 16.41
N GLU A 340 17.72 6.26 16.55
CA GLU A 340 17.63 5.46 17.77
C GLU A 340 18.63 4.29 17.75
N ILE A 341 19.31 4.05 16.63
CA ILE A 341 20.28 2.96 16.47
C ILE A 341 21.40 3.04 17.51
N PRO A 342 22.10 4.18 17.73
CA PRO A 342 23.19 4.24 18.71
C PRO A 342 22.74 3.92 20.14
N LYS A 343 21.49 4.29 20.45
CA LYS A 343 20.89 4.03 21.76
C LYS A 343 20.53 2.56 21.95
N LEU A 344 20.00 1.93 20.90
CA LEU A 344 19.73 0.49 20.90
C LEU A 344 21.03 -0.32 20.97
N GLU A 345 22.09 0.10 20.29
CA GLU A 345 23.42 -0.52 20.39
C GLU A 345 23.98 -0.43 21.83
N ALA A 346 23.86 0.74 22.45
CA ALA A 346 24.37 0.98 23.81
C ALA A 346 23.60 0.21 24.89
N HIS A 347 22.26 0.14 24.79
CA HIS A 347 21.40 -0.30 25.89
C HIS A 347 20.52 -1.53 25.60
N GLY A 348 20.41 -1.96 24.35
CA GLY A 348 19.55 -3.07 23.94
C GLY A 348 18.09 -2.66 23.72
N TRP A 349 17.33 -3.52 23.05
CA TRP A 349 15.91 -3.34 22.75
C TRP A 349 15.02 -3.50 23.98
N LEU A 350 15.22 -4.57 24.75
CA LEU A 350 14.38 -4.91 25.90
C LEU A 350 14.42 -3.83 26.98
N ALA A 351 15.61 -3.25 27.23
CA ALA A 351 15.79 -2.22 28.25
C ALA A 351 15.23 -0.85 27.82
N THR A 352 15.23 -0.54 26.53
CA THR A 352 14.88 0.79 26.01
C THR A 352 13.44 0.91 25.53
N HIS A 353 12.75 -0.20 25.23
CA HIS A 353 11.39 -0.18 24.75
C HIS A 353 10.39 0.05 25.90
N ALA A 354 9.53 1.06 25.77
CA ALA A 354 8.65 1.52 26.86
C ALA A 354 7.65 0.46 27.37
N PHE A 355 7.12 -0.36 26.47
CA PHE A 355 6.08 -1.36 26.76
C PHE A 355 6.61 -2.76 27.09
N ILE A 356 7.93 -2.92 27.31
CA ILE A 356 8.48 -4.18 27.78
C ILE A 356 8.31 -4.27 29.31
N PRO A 357 7.68 -5.36 29.83
CA PRO A 357 7.55 -5.61 31.26
C PRO A 357 8.90 -5.62 31.97
N GLN A 358 8.95 -5.16 33.23
CA GLN A 358 10.19 -4.96 33.98
C GLN A 358 11.03 -6.25 34.07
N GLU A 359 10.36 -7.38 34.26
CA GLU A 359 10.94 -8.72 34.34
C GLU A 359 11.56 -9.22 33.04
N LEU A 360 11.19 -8.64 31.89
CA LEU A 360 11.74 -8.98 30.57
C LEU A 360 12.78 -7.98 30.07
N ARG A 361 13.05 -6.89 30.80
CA ARG A 361 14.06 -5.88 30.41
C ARG A 361 15.50 -6.39 30.51
N THR A 362 15.72 -7.51 31.19
CA THR A 362 17.02 -8.16 31.32
C THR A 362 16.85 -9.64 31.07
N VAL A 363 17.67 -10.18 30.17
CA VAL A 363 17.67 -11.61 29.85
C VAL A 363 18.32 -12.38 31.00
N ARG A 364 17.65 -13.46 31.42
CA ARG A 364 18.06 -14.41 32.46
C ARG A 364 17.73 -15.81 31.94
N ASP A 365 18.38 -16.83 32.49
CA ASP A 365 18.15 -18.21 32.03
C ASP A 365 16.68 -18.63 32.18
N GLY A 366 16.00 -18.19 33.25
CA GLY A 366 14.60 -18.50 33.50
C GLY A 366 13.58 -17.77 32.61
N ASN A 367 13.95 -16.69 31.90
CA ASN A 367 13.02 -15.90 31.07
C ASN A 367 13.41 -15.84 29.59
N ARG A 368 14.45 -16.57 29.17
CA ARG A 368 15.10 -16.43 27.86
C ARG A 368 14.11 -16.53 26.68
N VAL A 369 13.24 -17.54 26.67
CA VAL A 369 12.24 -17.74 25.60
C VAL A 369 11.18 -16.64 25.60
N GLU A 370 10.75 -16.17 26.78
CA GLU A 370 9.74 -15.12 26.89
C GLU A 370 10.29 -13.75 26.49
N ALA A 371 11.51 -13.42 26.92
CA ALA A 371 12.25 -12.24 26.47
C ALA A 371 12.47 -12.26 24.95
N GLY A 372 12.84 -13.43 24.39
CA GLY A 372 12.95 -13.65 22.95
C GLY A 372 11.64 -13.46 22.20
N ARG A 373 10.52 -13.92 22.76
CA ARG A 373 9.18 -13.69 22.20
C ARG A 373 8.82 -12.21 22.18
N ALA A 374 9.13 -11.48 23.26
CA ALA A 374 8.89 -10.05 23.34
C ALA A 374 9.74 -9.28 22.31
N LEU A 375 11.00 -9.66 22.13
CA LEU A 375 11.87 -9.16 21.06
C LEU A 375 11.30 -9.45 19.66
N ALA A 376 10.88 -10.69 19.39
CA ALA A 376 10.30 -11.06 18.11
C ALA A 376 9.02 -10.27 17.80
N LEU A 377 8.19 -10.03 18.82
CA LEU A 377 7.00 -9.19 18.71
C LEU A 377 7.38 -7.75 18.34
N ALA A 378 8.34 -7.15 19.03
CA ALA A 378 8.72 -5.75 18.81
C ALA A 378 9.50 -5.53 17.49
N ALA A 379 10.44 -6.43 17.16
CA ALA A 379 11.40 -6.21 16.08
C ALA A 379 11.03 -6.92 14.77
N CYS A 380 10.28 -8.04 14.82
CA CYS A 380 10.08 -8.91 13.65
C CYS A 380 8.62 -8.96 13.17
N SER A 381 7.64 -8.80 14.06
CA SER A 381 6.23 -9.13 13.77
C SER A 381 5.54 -8.26 12.70
N ASN A 382 6.07 -7.07 12.42
CA ASN A 382 5.59 -6.21 11.33
C ASN A 382 5.87 -6.80 9.93
N CYS A 383 6.83 -7.70 9.82
CA CYS A 383 7.26 -8.29 8.55
C CYS A 383 7.10 -9.81 8.51
N HIS A 384 7.20 -10.48 9.65
CA HIS A 384 7.18 -11.93 9.80
C HIS A 384 6.06 -12.38 10.72
N SER A 385 5.30 -13.39 10.30
CA SER A 385 4.39 -14.06 11.22
C SER A 385 5.18 -14.77 12.32
N LEU A 386 4.67 -14.67 13.56
CA LEU A 386 5.12 -15.46 14.70
C LEU A 386 4.35 -16.78 14.84
N SER A 387 3.40 -17.06 13.94
CA SER A 387 2.70 -18.33 13.82
C SER A 387 3.26 -19.18 12.67
N ALA A 388 3.07 -20.50 12.72
CA ALA A 388 3.56 -21.43 11.69
C ALA A 388 2.86 -21.29 10.32
N THR A 389 1.65 -20.73 10.31
CA THR A 389 0.74 -20.66 9.15
C THR A 389 0.58 -19.26 8.58
N GLY A 390 0.92 -18.22 9.34
CA GLY A 390 0.79 -16.84 8.86
C GLY A 390 1.79 -16.50 7.76
N MET A 391 1.71 -15.29 7.24
CA MET A 391 2.56 -14.89 6.11
C MET A 391 4.03 -14.75 6.53
N ARG A 392 4.93 -15.32 5.71
CA ARG A 392 6.39 -15.36 5.93
C ARG A 392 6.75 -15.74 7.39
N PRO A 393 6.37 -16.94 7.86
CA PRO A 393 6.65 -17.38 9.23
C PRO A 393 8.12 -17.25 9.56
N LEU A 394 8.45 -16.59 10.68
CA LEU A 394 9.83 -16.36 11.10
C LEU A 394 10.61 -17.68 11.18
N ALA A 395 9.98 -18.72 11.73
CA ALA A 395 10.56 -20.06 11.89
C ALA A 395 11.02 -20.70 10.57
N ARG A 396 10.38 -20.39 9.42
CA ARG A 396 10.72 -21.02 8.13
C ARG A 396 12.03 -20.52 7.52
N TYR A 397 12.59 -19.44 8.05
CA TYR A 397 13.88 -18.90 7.61
C TYR A 397 15.07 -19.58 8.31
N PHE A 398 14.82 -20.47 9.27
CA PHE A 398 15.85 -21.15 10.04
C PHE A 398 15.76 -22.67 9.88
N SER A 399 16.91 -23.33 9.87
CA SER A 399 16.97 -24.79 9.77
C SER A 399 16.46 -25.45 11.05
N PRO A 400 15.62 -26.52 10.97
CA PRO A 400 15.26 -27.34 12.13
C PRO A 400 16.45 -27.94 12.89
N ALA A 401 17.59 -28.10 12.20
CA ALA A 401 18.82 -28.65 12.77
C ALA A 401 19.70 -27.58 13.45
N ALA A 402 19.39 -26.30 13.29
CA ALA A 402 20.23 -25.22 13.83
C ALA A 402 20.29 -25.27 15.37
N SER A 403 21.46 -24.97 15.89
CA SER A 403 21.72 -24.72 17.30
C SER A 403 21.34 -23.28 17.68
N GLU A 404 21.17 -23.01 18.98
CA GLU A 404 20.89 -21.65 19.48
C GLU A 404 22.03 -20.69 19.14
N GLY A 405 23.28 -21.17 19.23
CA GLY A 405 24.47 -20.39 18.90
C GLY A 405 24.53 -19.96 17.44
N GLU A 406 24.28 -20.89 16.50
CA GLU A 406 24.27 -20.57 15.06
C GLU A 406 23.18 -19.55 14.69
N VAL A 407 21.98 -19.69 15.29
CA VAL A 407 20.89 -18.72 15.06
C VAL A 407 21.26 -17.36 15.65
N ALA A 408 21.80 -17.31 16.87
CA ALA A 408 22.21 -16.05 17.51
C ALA A 408 23.33 -15.36 16.72
N GLU A 409 24.32 -16.11 16.24
CA GLU A 409 25.42 -15.60 15.41
C GLU A 409 24.89 -15.00 14.10
N TYR A 410 23.98 -15.70 13.41
CA TYR A 410 23.33 -15.16 12.22
C TYR A 410 22.58 -13.86 12.51
N LEU A 411 21.78 -13.81 13.59
CA LEU A 411 21.01 -12.63 13.97
C LEU A 411 21.94 -11.41 14.19
N GLN A 412 23.10 -11.61 14.82
CA GLN A 412 24.07 -10.54 15.01
C GLN A 412 24.79 -10.17 13.71
N ALA A 413 25.27 -11.15 12.96
CA ALA A 413 26.05 -10.91 11.75
C ALA A 413 25.22 -10.27 10.61
N ALA A 414 23.97 -10.70 10.45
CA ALA A 414 23.11 -10.27 9.33
C ALA A 414 22.21 -9.08 9.66
N LEU A 415 21.73 -8.96 10.90
CA LEU A 415 20.71 -7.96 11.28
C LEU A 415 21.28 -6.80 12.11
N ALA A 416 22.18 -7.06 13.06
CA ALA A 416 22.76 -6.00 13.90
C ALA A 416 23.67 -5.06 13.10
N SER A 417 24.36 -5.61 12.09
CA SER A 417 25.23 -4.88 11.15
C SER A 417 24.46 -4.07 10.10
N GLY A 418 23.17 -4.33 9.88
CA GLY A 418 22.40 -3.72 8.78
C GLY A 418 22.78 -4.23 7.38
N ASN A 419 23.52 -5.34 7.28
CA ASN A 419 23.98 -5.89 6.00
C ASN A 419 22.84 -6.41 5.11
N THR A 420 21.67 -6.71 5.68
CA THR A 420 20.50 -7.17 4.93
C THR A 420 19.71 -5.96 4.38
N LEU A 421 19.98 -5.58 3.12
CA LEU A 421 19.44 -4.37 2.48
C LEU A 421 17.93 -4.15 2.62
N TYR A 422 17.12 -5.21 2.60
CA TYR A 422 15.65 -5.12 2.66
C TYR A 422 15.07 -5.36 4.07
N MET A 423 15.92 -5.46 5.10
CA MET A 423 15.52 -5.57 6.50
C MET A 423 16.02 -4.37 7.30
N PRO A 424 15.29 -3.95 8.35
CA PRO A 424 15.81 -2.96 9.29
C PRO A 424 17.15 -3.39 9.88
N GLN A 425 18.01 -2.43 10.23
CA GLN A 425 19.09 -2.70 11.18
C GLN A 425 18.44 -2.99 12.54
N ILE A 426 18.77 -4.15 13.12
CA ILE A 426 18.24 -4.57 14.42
C ILE A 426 19.45 -4.84 15.32
N PRO A 427 19.98 -3.80 16.00
CA PRO A 427 21.16 -3.94 16.85
C PRO A 427 20.81 -4.76 18.10
N LEU A 428 21.03 -6.08 18.01
CA LEU A 428 20.80 -7.04 19.09
C LEU A 428 22.08 -7.23 19.89
N ARG A 429 21.99 -7.06 21.20
CA ARG A 429 23.06 -7.47 22.12
C ARG A 429 23.19 -9.00 22.15
N ALA A 430 24.31 -9.51 22.66
CA ALA A 430 24.58 -10.96 22.66
C ALA A 430 23.52 -11.76 23.43
N ASP A 431 23.10 -11.25 24.59
CA ASP A 431 22.04 -11.83 25.41
C ASP A 431 20.67 -11.76 24.71
N GLU A 432 20.35 -10.64 24.06
CA GLU A 432 19.12 -10.47 23.27
C GLU A 432 19.07 -11.38 22.04
N ALA A 433 20.20 -11.55 21.33
CA ALA A 433 20.32 -12.45 20.19
C ALA A 433 20.11 -13.92 20.61
N GLN A 434 20.69 -14.33 21.74
CA GLN A 434 20.45 -15.66 22.32
C GLN A 434 18.99 -15.85 22.75
N ALA A 435 18.38 -14.83 23.39
CA ALA A 435 16.98 -14.88 23.76
C ALA A 435 16.06 -15.04 22.53
N LEU A 436 16.28 -14.24 21.49
CA LEU A 436 15.53 -14.33 20.25
C LEU A 436 15.75 -15.68 19.54
N ALA A 437 16.98 -16.19 19.53
CA ALA A 437 17.29 -17.51 19.00
C ALA A 437 16.54 -18.62 19.75
N ALA A 438 16.54 -18.60 21.08
CA ALA A 438 15.81 -19.57 21.91
C ALA A 438 14.31 -19.57 21.59
N TYR A 439 13.71 -18.38 21.42
CA TYR A 439 12.32 -18.27 21.00
C TYR A 439 12.08 -18.84 19.60
N ILE A 440 12.89 -18.47 18.60
CA ILE A 440 12.76 -18.97 17.22
C ILE A 440 12.83 -20.49 17.21
N LEU A 441 13.80 -21.08 17.92
CA LEU A 441 13.94 -22.53 18.02
C LEU A 441 12.74 -23.20 18.68
N SER A 442 12.12 -22.56 19.69
CA SER A 442 10.91 -23.07 20.33
C SER A 442 9.70 -23.12 19.38
N THR A 443 9.72 -22.32 18.31
CA THR A 443 8.66 -22.28 17.28
C THR A 443 8.91 -23.21 16.09
N LEU A 444 10.08 -23.88 16.02
CA LEU A 444 10.39 -24.78 14.91
C LEU A 444 9.56 -26.07 14.97
N PRO A 445 9.06 -26.55 13.81
CA PRO A 445 8.34 -27.82 13.74
C PRO A 445 9.20 -28.98 14.28
N GLY A 446 8.67 -29.75 15.24
CA GLY A 446 9.35 -30.88 15.87
C GLY A 446 10.05 -30.60 17.22
N ARG A 447 10.42 -29.34 17.51
CA ARG A 447 10.92 -28.92 18.84
C ARG A 447 9.81 -28.34 19.74
N ALA A 448 8.80 -27.70 19.15
CA ALA A 448 7.64 -27.18 19.88
C ALA A 448 6.87 -28.26 20.67
N THR A 449 6.82 -29.48 20.15
CA THR A 449 6.22 -30.66 20.80
C THR A 449 7.04 -31.18 21.99
N ALA A 450 8.36 -31.03 21.97
CA ALA A 450 9.23 -31.44 23.06
C ALA A 450 9.12 -30.48 24.26
N THR A 451 8.98 -29.17 24.01
CA THR A 451 8.79 -28.17 25.08
C THR A 451 7.43 -28.34 25.76
N ALA A 452 6.35 -28.59 25.01
CA ALA A 452 5.02 -28.86 25.58
C ALA A 452 5.00 -30.15 26.43
N ALA A 453 5.75 -31.19 26.04
CA ALA A 453 5.91 -32.42 26.81
C ALA A 453 6.78 -32.23 28.07
N ALA A 454 7.81 -31.39 28.02
CA ALA A 454 8.68 -31.08 29.16
C ALA A 454 7.97 -30.23 30.23
N THR A 455 7.12 -29.27 29.84
CA THR A 455 6.32 -28.48 30.79
C THR A 455 5.25 -29.33 31.49
N ALA A 456 4.75 -30.39 30.85
CA ALA A 456 3.82 -31.35 31.45
C ALA A 456 4.51 -32.35 32.41
N GLN A 457 5.84 -32.44 32.40
CA GLN A 457 6.65 -33.33 33.24
C GLN A 457 7.36 -32.63 34.40
N ALA A 458 7.19 -31.31 34.57
CA ALA A 458 7.72 -30.61 35.73
C ALA A 458 6.96 -31.05 37.00
N PRO A 459 7.64 -31.56 38.05
CA PRO A 459 6.96 -32.00 39.26
C PRO A 459 6.36 -30.78 39.97
N VAL A 460 5.08 -30.90 40.32
CA VAL A 460 4.40 -29.98 41.24
C VAL A 460 5.18 -30.02 42.55
N LYS A 461 5.85 -28.92 42.89
CA LYS A 461 6.44 -28.75 44.23
C LYS A 461 5.29 -28.54 45.22
N GLU A 462 5.12 -29.49 46.13
CA GLU A 462 4.41 -29.29 47.41
C GLU A 462 5.13 -28.28 48.29
#